data_AF-A0A8S2T741-F1
#
_entry.id   AF-A0A8S2T741-F1
#
_cell.length_a   1.000
_cell.length_b   1.000
_cell.length_c   1.000
_cell.angle_alpha   90.00
_cell.angle_beta   90.00
_cell.angle_gamma   90.00
#
_symmetry.space_group_name_H-M   'P 1'
#
loop_
_entity.id
_entity.type
_entity.pdbx_description
1 polymer ?
#
loop_
_entity_poly.entity_id
_entity_poly.type
_entity_poly.pdbx_seq_one_letter_code
_entity_poly.pdbx_strand_id
1 'polypeptide(L)'
;LALWFHNVKSLDTYAISVNVFWYHLKADFYEPKDLYGNKDLVPFSRTIGQLAKSLNELDKQLPPVYVDFYAKRLRSYLDNYIKEYERKL
;
A
#
# COMPACT_ATOMS: atom_id res chain seq x y z
N LEU A 1 -8.36 11.86 8.94
CA LEU A 1 -8.19 10.40 8.73
C LEU A 1 -8.10 10.16 7.24
N ALA A 2 -7.16 9.31 6.80
CA ALA A 2 -6.96 8.93 5.40
C ALA A 2 -7.20 7.41 5.24
N LEU A 3 -7.08 6.88 4.00
CA LEU A 3 -7.17 5.45 3.66
C LEU A 3 -8.58 4.83 3.61
N TRP A 4 -9.64 5.64 3.68
CA TRP A 4 -11.01 5.16 3.60
C TRP A 4 -11.48 5.08 2.16
N PHE A 5 -11.82 3.88 1.70
CA PHE A 5 -12.47 3.69 0.41
C PHE A 5 -13.85 4.38 0.43
N HIS A 6 -14.15 5.13 -0.64
CA HIS A 6 -15.42 5.82 -0.79
C HIS A 6 -15.88 5.80 -2.24
N ASN A 7 -17.19 5.84 -2.43
CA ASN A 7 -17.85 6.01 -3.73
C ASN A 7 -18.94 7.06 -3.56
N VAL A 8 -19.10 7.92 -4.57
CA VAL A 8 -20.09 9.00 -4.54
C VAL A 8 -20.99 8.87 -5.76
N LYS A 9 -22.30 8.94 -5.54
CA LYS A 9 -23.32 8.99 -6.60
C LYS A 9 -24.16 10.24 -6.42
N SER A 10 -24.22 11.10 -7.44
CA SER A 10 -25.18 12.21 -7.47
C SER A 10 -26.57 11.65 -7.76
N LEU A 11 -27.52 11.86 -6.86
CA LEU A 11 -28.90 11.39 -7.02
C LEU A 11 -29.80 12.44 -7.67
N ASP A 12 -29.49 13.72 -7.44
CA ASP A 12 -30.18 14.85 -8.03
C ASP A 12 -29.55 15.27 -9.36
N THR A 13 -30.31 16.03 -10.15
CA THR A 13 -29.96 16.37 -11.53
C THR A 13 -28.68 17.20 -11.61
N TYR A 14 -28.42 18.09 -10.64
CA TYR A 14 -27.23 18.93 -10.59
C TYR A 14 -26.81 19.23 -9.15
N ALA A 15 -25.53 19.06 -8.84
CA ALA A 15 -24.93 19.45 -7.57
C ALA A 15 -23.48 19.89 -7.79
N ILE A 16 -22.99 20.80 -6.93
CA ILE A 16 -21.58 21.18 -6.88
C ILE A 16 -21.02 20.68 -5.56
N SER A 17 -19.93 19.91 -5.62
CA SER A 17 -19.22 19.39 -4.45
C SER A 17 -17.74 19.74 -4.57
N VAL A 18 -17.14 20.17 -3.47
CA VAL A 18 -15.72 20.55 -3.38
C VAL A 18 -15.07 19.74 -2.28
N ASN A 19 -13.93 19.12 -2.59
CA ASN A 19 -13.12 18.35 -1.64
C ASN A 19 -11.79 19.07 -1.40
N VAL A 20 -11.30 18.98 -0.15
CA VAL A 20 -10.00 19.54 0.24
C VAL A 20 -9.17 18.44 0.89
N PHE A 21 -7.99 18.20 0.34
CA PHE A 21 -6.99 17.30 0.94
C PHE A 21 -5.97 18.10 1.73
N TRP A 22 -5.43 17.50 2.79
CA TRP A 22 -4.37 18.07 3.61
C TRP A 22 -3.44 16.96 4.15
N TYR A 23 -2.21 17.33 4.52
CA TYR A 23 -1.29 16.41 5.18
C TYR A 23 -1.69 16.19 6.64
N HIS A 24 -1.92 14.93 7.00
CA HIS A 24 -2.18 14.54 8.39
C HIS A 24 -0.92 14.04 9.11
N LEU A 25 0.15 13.75 8.36
CA LEU A 25 1.49 13.44 8.85
C LEU A 25 2.44 14.59 8.50
N LYS A 26 3.71 14.48 8.89
CA LYS A 26 4.77 15.38 8.42
C LYS A 26 4.91 15.30 6.89
N ALA A 27 5.17 16.43 6.25
CA ALA A 27 5.28 16.54 4.81
C ALA A 27 6.28 15.55 4.18
N ASP A 28 7.38 15.25 4.89
CA ASP A 28 8.43 14.33 4.43
C ASP A 28 7.98 12.87 4.25
N PHE A 29 6.81 12.49 4.76
CA PHE A 29 6.23 11.18 4.51
C PHE A 29 5.54 11.06 3.14
N TYR A 30 5.21 12.18 2.51
CA TYR A 30 4.48 12.22 1.24
C TYR A 30 5.46 12.34 0.06
N GLU A 31 5.08 11.77 -1.09
CA GLU A 31 5.89 11.88 -2.30
C GLU A 31 5.86 13.34 -2.81
N PRO A 32 7.02 14.03 -2.92
CA PRO A 32 7.07 15.44 -3.31
C PRO A 32 6.45 15.75 -4.68
N LYS A 33 6.44 14.76 -5.57
CA LYS A 33 5.84 14.87 -6.91
C LYS A 33 4.41 14.33 -6.98
N ASP A 34 3.73 14.18 -5.85
CA ASP A 34 2.31 13.83 -5.81
C ASP A 34 1.43 15.07 -5.77
N LEU A 35 0.97 15.50 -6.94
CA LEU A 35 0.11 16.67 -7.08
C LEU A 35 -1.35 16.40 -6.69
N TYR A 36 -1.77 15.14 -6.63
CA TYR A 36 -3.17 14.77 -6.38
C TYR A 36 -3.41 14.23 -4.96
N GLY A 37 -2.40 13.60 -4.35
CA GLY A 37 -2.53 12.93 -3.06
C GLY A 37 -2.90 11.45 -3.17
N ASN A 38 -2.61 10.82 -4.32
CA ASN A 38 -2.92 9.41 -4.59
C ASN A 38 -1.73 8.47 -4.40
N LYS A 39 -0.50 8.99 -4.39
CA LYS A 39 0.68 8.14 -4.24
C LYS A 39 0.80 7.68 -2.80
N ASP A 40 1.33 6.47 -2.65
CA ASP A 40 1.64 5.95 -1.33
C ASP A 40 2.65 6.83 -0.59
N LEU A 41 2.65 6.72 0.74
CA LEU A 41 3.67 7.34 1.57
C LEU A 41 5.05 6.76 1.20
N VAL A 42 6.06 7.63 1.21
CA VAL A 42 7.45 7.32 0.83
C VAL A 42 7.98 6.05 1.51
N PRO A 43 7.76 5.82 2.83
CA PRO A 43 8.20 4.57 3.47
C PRO A 43 7.59 3.31 2.83
N PHE A 44 6.29 3.33 2.50
CA PHE A 44 5.65 2.18 1.86
C PHE A 44 6.19 1.96 0.44
N SER A 45 6.31 3.03 -0.36
CA SER A 45 6.88 2.95 -1.72
C SER A 45 8.30 2.36 -1.72
N ARG A 46 9.12 2.68 -0.71
CA ARG A 46 10.45 2.08 -0.55
C ARG A 46 10.37 0.60 -0.21
N THR A 47 9.53 0.22 0.76
CA THR A 47 9.35 -1.16 1.21
C THR A 47 8.84 -2.05 0.07
N ILE A 48 7.81 -1.64 -0.66
CA ILE A 48 7.25 -2.44 -1.76
C ILE A 48 8.26 -2.58 -2.91
N GLY A 49 9.05 -1.54 -3.19
CA GLY A 49 10.12 -1.60 -4.17
C GLY A 49 11.24 -2.58 -3.81
N GLN A 50 11.63 -2.64 -2.53
CA GLN A 50 12.60 -3.63 -2.04
C GLN A 50 12.04 -5.05 -2.12
N LEU A 51 10.79 -5.26 -1.70
CA LEU A 51 10.12 -6.56 -1.78
C LEU A 51 10.07 -7.07 -3.22
N ALA A 52 9.67 -6.22 -4.17
CA ALA A 52 9.61 -6.58 -5.59
C ALA A 52 10.98 -7.01 -6.13
N LYS A 53 12.07 -6.33 -5.73
CA LYS A 53 13.44 -6.71 -6.13
C LYS A 53 13.81 -8.09 -5.58
N SER A 54 13.58 -8.33 -4.30
CA SER A 54 13.88 -9.63 -3.67
C SER A 54 13.08 -10.79 -4.26
N LEU A 55 11.79 -10.57 -4.58
CA LEU A 55 10.97 -11.59 -5.24
C LEU A 55 11.45 -11.89 -6.66
N ASN A 56 11.85 -10.87 -7.43
CA ASN A 56 12.42 -11.05 -8.76
C ASN A 56 13.78 -11.78 -8.72
N GLU A 57 14.57 -11.61 -7.68
CA GLU A 57 15.81 -12.37 -7.50
C GLU A 57 15.53 -13.83 -7.15
N LEU A 58 14.55 -14.10 -6.29
CA LEU A 58 14.12 -15.46 -5.94
C LEU A 58 13.63 -16.23 -7.16
N ASP A 59 12.82 -15.58 -8.01
CA ASP A 59 12.27 -16.14 -9.24
C ASP A 59 13.37 -16.58 -10.23
N LYS A 60 14.48 -15.83 -10.30
CA LYS A 60 15.62 -16.16 -11.18
C LYS A 60 16.49 -17.31 -10.66
N GLN A 61 16.45 -17.58 -9.36
CA GLN A 61 17.37 -18.54 -8.73
C GLN A 61 16.78 -19.93 -8.54
N LEU A 62 15.45 -20.08 -8.62
CA LEU A 62 14.76 -21.32 -8.26
C LEU A 62 13.76 -21.76 -9.34
N PRO A 63 13.49 -23.07 -9.47
CA PRO A 63 12.41 -23.54 -10.33
C PRO A 63 11.04 -23.03 -9.84
N PRO A 64 10.05 -22.86 -10.74
CA PRO A 64 8.76 -22.25 -10.43
C PRO A 64 8.02 -22.86 -9.23
N VAL A 65 8.10 -24.19 -9.06
CA VAL A 65 7.44 -24.89 -7.94
C VAL A 65 8.00 -24.48 -6.57
N TYR A 66 9.29 -24.15 -6.49
CA TYR A 66 9.92 -23.69 -5.26
C TYR A 66 9.57 -22.23 -5.00
N VAL A 67 9.56 -21.40 -6.04
CA VAL A 67 9.16 -19.98 -5.94
C VAL A 67 7.73 -19.87 -5.41
N ASP A 68 6.80 -20.67 -5.94
CA ASP A 68 5.42 -20.73 -5.47
C ASP A 68 5.33 -21.11 -3.98
N PHE A 69 6.05 -22.16 -3.57
CA PHE A 69 6.11 -22.58 -2.17
C PHE A 69 6.64 -21.47 -1.25
N TYR A 70 7.76 -20.83 -1.63
CA TYR A 70 8.37 -19.78 -0.82
C TYR A 70 7.56 -18.49 -0.80
N ALA A 71 6.87 -18.13 -1.89
CA ALA A 71 5.94 -17.00 -1.91
C ALA A 71 4.78 -17.21 -0.92
N LYS A 72 4.21 -18.42 -0.88
CA LYS A 72 3.17 -18.79 0.12
C LYS A 72 3.72 -18.73 1.55
N ARG A 73 4.97 -19.14 1.76
CA ARG A 73 5.65 -19.02 3.06
C ARG A 73 5.85 -17.56 3.47
N LEU A 74 6.25 -16.68 2.55
CA LEU A 74 6.36 -15.23 2.80
C LEU A 74 5.02 -14.63 3.19
N ARG A 75 3.93 -15.01 2.51
CA ARG A 75 2.58 -14.61 2.90
C ARG A 75 2.27 -15.01 4.34
N SER A 76 2.60 -16.24 4.75
CA SER A 76 2.38 -16.69 6.13
C SER A 76 3.15 -15.83 7.16
N TYR A 77 4.37 -15.39 6.85
CA TYR A 77 5.11 -14.46 7.70
C TYR A 77 4.40 -13.11 7.82
N LEU A 78 3.88 -12.57 6.71
CA LEU A 78 3.11 -11.32 6.71
C LEU A 78 1.82 -11.45 7.53
N ASP A 79 1.07 -12.54 7.35
CA ASP A 79 -0.16 -12.79 8.10
C ASP A 79 0.10 -12.86 9.61
N ASN A 80 1.21 -13.47 10.03
CA ASN A 80 1.61 -13.52 11.43
C ASN A 80 2.03 -12.14 11.97
N TYR A 81 2.80 -11.37 11.20
CA TYR A 81 3.17 -10.01 11.56
C TYR A 81 1.95 -9.12 11.75
N ILE A 82 0.94 -9.22 10.87
CA ILE A 82 -0.32 -8.49 10.99
C ILE A 82 -1.05 -8.87 12.29
N LYS A 83 -1.20 -10.16 12.58
CA LYS A 83 -1.83 -10.63 13.83
C LYS A 83 -1.11 -10.16 15.09
N GLU A 84 0.21 -10.02 15.04
CA GLU A 84 0.98 -9.48 16.16
C GLU A 84 0.84 -7.96 16.29
N TYR A 85 0.75 -7.25 15.16
CA TYR A 85 0.51 -5.82 15.14
C TYR A 85 -0.88 -5.46 15.67
N GLU A 86 -1.91 -6.19 15.23
CA GLU A 86 -3.30 -6.00 15.70
C GLU A 86 -3.45 -6.24 17.20
N ARG A 87 -2.66 -7.15 17.79
CA ARG A 87 -2.64 -7.36 19.24
C ARG A 87 -2.06 -6.19 20.04
N LYS A 88 -1.33 -5.27 19.39
CA LYS A 88 -0.70 -4.10 20.02
C LYS A 88 -1.53 -2.82 19.89
N LEU A 89 -2.52 -2.82 18.99
CA LEU A 89 -3.49 -1.73 18.83
C LEU A 89 -4.55 -1.80 19.92
#